data_AF-A0A9D6KV80-F1
#
_entry.id   AF-A0A9D6KV80-F1
#
_cell.length_a   1.000
_cell.length_b   1.000
_cell.length_c   1.000
_cell.angle_alpha   90.00
_cell.angle_beta   90.00
_cell.angle_gamma   90.00
#
_symmetry.space_group_name_H-M   'P 1'
#
loop_
_entity.id
_entity.type
_entity.pdbx_description
1 polymer ?
#
loop_
_entity_poly.entity_id
_entity_poly.type
_entity_poly.pdbx_seq_one_letter_code
_entity_poly.pdbx_strand_id
1 'polypeptide(L)'
;ALFALATLPWLGALARLQGASSWRAPTLALAGAALVGMVAAFFTPSATRERPLPLNVSYFYNASTHEARVLAGSAHRALPHELTSAFHFAPELMLPGDIAPYWSMPVQAQPIPAPALEELTVTPTSSGGRELHASLHSNGAYRIYVRIPESAHAADVRLNGAEASYADVGKSDDLPGYVMLGCEGRSCDGAELSMTLGANATDWTIIGLTPGAAAPAQAVISHRPPTRTAVHFGDNTIVLATLHL
;
A
#
# COMPACT_ATOMS: atom_id res chain seq x y z
N ALA A 1 -6.07 -23.70 -7.99
CA ALA A 1 -7.32 -23.66 -7.19
C ALA A 1 -8.59 -23.70 -8.05
N LEU A 2 -8.81 -22.75 -8.97
CA LEU A 2 -10.02 -22.68 -9.82
C LEU A 2 -10.25 -23.92 -10.70
N PHE A 3 -9.18 -24.51 -11.27
CA PHE A 3 -9.30 -25.73 -12.09
C PHE A 3 -9.81 -26.93 -11.28
N ALA A 4 -9.28 -27.12 -10.06
CA ALA A 4 -9.71 -28.20 -9.16
C ALA A 4 -11.20 -28.05 -8.77
N LEU A 5 -11.65 -26.81 -8.53
CA LEU A 5 -13.05 -26.51 -8.23
C LEU A 5 -13.97 -26.77 -9.43
N ALA A 6 -13.53 -26.44 -10.65
CA ALA A 6 -14.29 -26.70 -11.88
C ALA A 6 -14.37 -28.20 -12.22
N THR A 7 -13.40 -29.02 -11.78
CA THR A 7 -13.37 -30.46 -12.07
C THR A 7 -14.08 -31.34 -11.04
N LEU A 8 -14.35 -30.83 -9.82
CA LEU A 8 -15.05 -31.56 -8.75
C LEU A 8 -16.41 -32.18 -9.16
N PRO A 9 -17.28 -31.51 -9.94
CA PRO A 9 -18.55 -32.08 -10.37
C PRO A 9 -18.38 -33.31 -11.29
N TRP A 10 -17.25 -33.37 -12.00
CA TRP A 10 -16.95 -34.42 -12.98
C TRP A 10 -16.37 -35.68 -12.34
N LEU A 11 -15.84 -35.59 -11.10
CA LEU A 11 -15.32 -36.74 -10.35
C LEU A 11 -16.41 -37.77 -10.05
N GLY A 12 -17.65 -37.33 -9.78
CA GLY A 12 -18.78 -38.24 -9.56
C GLY A 12 -19.16 -39.05 -10.80
N ALA A 13 -19.04 -38.46 -12.00
CA ALA A 13 -19.28 -39.15 -13.27
C ALA A 13 -18.12 -40.13 -13.60
N LEU A 14 -16.88 -39.72 -13.34
CA LEU A 14 -15.69 -40.57 -13.49
C LEU A 14 -15.71 -41.78 -12.55
N ALA A 15 -16.13 -41.60 -11.30
CA ALA A 15 -16.27 -42.69 -10.31
C ALA A 15 -17.34 -43.72 -10.71
N ARG A 16 -18.45 -43.29 -11.32
CA ARG A 16 -19.50 -44.20 -11.83
C ARG A 16 -19.05 -44.97 -13.07
N LEU A 17 -18.17 -44.40 -13.89
CA LEU A 17 -17.64 -45.04 -15.08
C LEU A 17 -16.63 -46.14 -14.76
N GLN A 18 -15.87 -46.07 -13.67
CA GLN A 18 -14.85 -47.07 -13.29
C GLN A 18 -15.38 -48.52 -13.16
N GLY A 19 -16.70 -48.70 -12.96
CA GLY A 19 -17.34 -50.02 -12.97
C GLY A 19 -17.62 -50.62 -14.35
N ALA A 20 -17.42 -49.87 -15.45
CA ALA A 20 -17.69 -50.29 -16.81
C ALA A 20 -16.41 -50.41 -17.65
N SER A 21 -16.29 -51.44 -18.49
CA SER A 21 -15.12 -51.70 -19.37
C SER A 21 -14.67 -50.50 -20.24
N SER A 22 -15.55 -49.55 -20.52
CA SER A 22 -15.33 -48.38 -21.38
C SER A 22 -14.82 -47.11 -20.69
N TRP A 23 -14.51 -47.14 -19.39
CA TRP A 23 -14.17 -45.93 -18.59
C TRP A 23 -12.91 -45.17 -19.03
N ARG A 24 -11.98 -45.84 -19.72
CA ARG A 24 -10.69 -45.28 -20.11
C ARG A 24 -10.82 -44.20 -21.17
N ALA A 25 -11.71 -44.38 -22.15
CA ALA A 25 -11.93 -43.43 -23.23
C ALA A 25 -12.45 -42.05 -22.76
N PRO A 26 -13.52 -41.94 -21.95
CA PRO A 26 -14.00 -40.65 -21.46
C PRO A 26 -13.01 -40.01 -20.48
N THR A 27 -12.28 -40.80 -19.69
CA THR A 27 -11.22 -40.28 -18.79
C THR A 27 -10.07 -39.66 -19.59
N LEU A 28 -9.61 -40.33 -20.65
CA LEU A 28 -8.58 -39.80 -21.54
C LEU A 28 -9.06 -38.55 -22.29
N ALA A 29 -10.32 -38.50 -22.73
CA ALA A 29 -10.89 -37.33 -23.38
C ALA A 29 -10.95 -36.11 -22.45
N LEU A 30 -11.38 -36.30 -21.18
CA LEU A 30 -11.38 -35.23 -20.18
C LEU A 30 -9.98 -34.77 -19.81
N ALA A 31 -9.02 -35.69 -19.67
CA ALA A 31 -7.62 -35.36 -19.44
C ALA A 31 -7.02 -34.57 -20.61
N GLY A 32 -7.34 -34.95 -21.85
CA GLY A 32 -6.95 -34.23 -23.06
C GLY A 32 -7.53 -32.81 -23.10
N ALA A 33 -8.84 -32.66 -22.85
CA ALA A 33 -9.48 -31.35 -22.77
C ALA A 33 -8.90 -30.47 -21.66
N ALA A 34 -8.60 -31.07 -20.50
CA ALA A 34 -7.94 -30.38 -19.39
C ALA A 34 -6.54 -29.88 -19.77
N LEU A 35 -5.74 -30.73 -20.41
CA LEU A 35 -4.40 -30.36 -20.88
C LEU A 35 -4.47 -29.22 -21.91
N VAL A 36 -5.39 -29.30 -22.87
CA VAL A 36 -5.61 -28.23 -23.85
C VAL A 36 -6.00 -26.92 -23.15
N GLY A 37 -6.88 -26.98 -22.15
CA GLY A 37 -7.25 -25.81 -21.34
C GLY A 37 -6.08 -25.21 -20.56
N MET A 38 -5.21 -26.04 -19.95
CA MET A 38 -4.01 -25.57 -19.25
C MET A 38 -3.01 -24.93 -20.21
N VAL A 39 -2.78 -25.53 -21.37
CA VAL A 39 -1.91 -24.97 -22.41
C VAL A 39 -2.47 -23.63 -22.92
N ALA A 40 -3.77 -23.57 -23.22
CA ALA A 40 -4.42 -22.33 -23.63
C ALA A 40 -4.32 -21.23 -22.56
N ALA A 41 -4.52 -21.58 -21.28
CA ALA A 41 -4.38 -20.63 -20.17
C ALA A 41 -2.93 -20.14 -20.01
N PHE A 42 -1.94 -21.00 -20.24
CA PHE A 42 -0.53 -20.62 -20.19
C PHE A 42 -0.16 -19.55 -21.23
N PHE A 43 -0.77 -19.60 -22.42
CA PHE A 43 -0.56 -18.60 -23.48
C PHE A 43 -1.51 -17.39 -23.40
N THR A 44 -2.52 -17.43 -22.53
CA THR A 44 -3.44 -16.30 -22.37
C THR A 44 -2.78 -15.20 -21.54
N PRO A 45 -2.65 -13.96 -22.05
CA PRO A 45 -2.07 -12.87 -21.29
C PRO A 45 -2.82 -12.64 -19.96
N SER A 46 -2.07 -12.43 -18.89
CA SER A 46 -2.65 -12.12 -17.57
C SER A 46 -3.33 -10.75 -17.50
N ALA A 47 -3.04 -9.87 -18.47
CA ALA A 47 -3.62 -8.54 -18.59
C ALA A 47 -4.08 -8.31 -20.03
N THR A 48 -5.33 -7.86 -20.20
CA THR A 48 -5.87 -7.39 -21.49
C THR A 48 -6.48 -6.00 -21.32
N ARG A 49 -6.94 -5.38 -22.41
CA ARG A 49 -7.62 -4.09 -22.35
C ARG A 49 -8.98 -4.19 -21.64
N GLU A 50 -9.66 -5.32 -21.79
CA GLU A 50 -10.96 -5.62 -21.16
C GLU A 50 -10.80 -6.06 -19.69
N ARG A 51 -9.61 -6.53 -19.32
CA ARG A 51 -9.23 -6.95 -17.97
C ARG A 51 -7.87 -6.37 -17.59
N PRO A 52 -7.78 -5.04 -17.40
CA PRO A 52 -6.52 -4.40 -17.06
C PRO A 52 -6.10 -4.77 -15.64
N LEU A 53 -4.80 -4.89 -15.40
CA LEU A 53 -4.28 -5.11 -14.05
C LEU A 53 -4.00 -3.77 -13.33
N PRO A 54 -4.05 -3.75 -11.99
CA PRO A 54 -3.69 -2.60 -11.18
C PRO A 54 -2.30 -2.06 -11.46
N LEU A 55 -2.20 -0.74 -11.67
CA LEU A 55 -0.95 0.01 -11.64
C LEU A 55 -1.25 1.48 -11.28
N ASN A 56 -0.97 1.84 -10.03
CA ASN A 56 -1.02 3.22 -9.59
C ASN A 56 0.36 3.86 -9.79
N VAL A 57 0.36 5.12 -10.21
CA VAL A 57 1.55 5.96 -10.31
C VAL A 57 1.40 7.09 -9.31
N SER A 58 2.40 7.23 -8.45
CA SER A 58 2.39 8.23 -7.39
C SER A 58 3.52 9.22 -7.57
N TYR A 59 3.25 10.50 -7.30
CA TYR A 59 4.32 11.45 -7.03
C TYR A 59 4.63 11.38 -5.53
N PHE A 60 5.88 11.11 -5.17
CA PHE A 60 6.35 11.08 -3.79
C PHE A 60 7.26 12.28 -3.54
N TYR A 61 6.98 13.04 -2.48
CA TYR A 61 7.80 14.16 -2.04
C TYR A 61 8.15 14.00 -0.56
N ASN A 62 9.45 13.94 -0.27
CA ASN A 62 9.95 14.00 1.09
C ASN A 62 10.20 15.47 1.45
N ALA A 63 9.31 16.06 2.25
CA ALA A 63 9.40 17.44 2.68
C ALA A 63 10.56 17.69 3.66
N SER A 64 11.08 16.66 4.33
CA SER A 64 12.25 16.76 5.22
C SER A 64 13.56 16.87 4.45
N THR A 65 13.70 16.12 3.35
CA THR A 65 14.95 16.09 2.55
C THR A 65 14.85 16.89 1.26
N HIS A 66 13.65 17.38 0.91
CA HIS A 66 13.33 18.02 -0.37
C HIS A 66 13.56 17.14 -1.60
N GLU A 67 13.61 15.82 -1.43
CA GLU A 67 13.74 14.87 -2.53
C GLU A 67 12.37 14.44 -3.06
N ALA A 68 12.31 14.18 -4.37
CA ALA A 68 11.10 13.73 -5.03
C ALA A 68 11.34 12.53 -5.95
N ARG A 69 10.39 11.61 -5.95
CA ARG A 69 10.37 10.41 -6.80
C ARG A 69 9.02 10.26 -7.48
N VAL A 70 9.00 9.61 -8.63
CA VAL A 70 7.79 8.99 -9.17
C VAL A 70 7.83 7.51 -8.82
N LEU A 71 6.74 7.00 -8.26
CA LEU A 71 6.57 5.60 -7.88
C LEU A 71 5.60 4.91 -8.84
N ALA A 72 5.90 3.68 -9.25
CA ALA A 72 5.07 2.89 -10.15
C ALA A 72 4.75 1.50 -9.56
N GLY A 73 3.93 1.49 -8.51
CA GLY A 73 3.55 0.26 -7.79
C GLY A 73 4.72 -0.45 -7.10
N SER A 74 4.43 -1.59 -6.49
CA SER A 74 5.43 -2.42 -5.80
C SER A 74 6.37 -3.12 -6.78
N ALA A 75 7.66 -3.16 -6.45
CA ALA A 75 8.70 -3.86 -7.18
C ALA A 75 8.65 -5.39 -7.05
N HIS A 76 7.71 -5.95 -6.27
CA HIS A 76 7.38 -7.38 -6.33
C HIS A 76 6.72 -7.80 -7.65
N ARG A 77 6.19 -6.84 -8.42
CA ARG A 77 5.58 -7.10 -9.73
C ARG A 77 6.39 -6.39 -10.80
N ALA A 78 6.68 -7.10 -11.89
CA ALA A 78 7.35 -6.50 -13.04
C ALA A 78 6.53 -5.35 -13.62
N LEU A 79 7.20 -4.25 -13.95
CA LEU A 79 6.60 -3.16 -14.70
C LEU A 79 6.30 -3.59 -16.15
N PRO A 80 5.27 -3.02 -16.78
CA PRO A 80 5.09 -3.15 -18.23
C PRO A 80 6.31 -2.65 -19.00
N HIS A 81 6.61 -3.32 -20.11
CA HIS A 81 7.75 -2.97 -20.97
C HIS A 81 7.67 -1.53 -21.48
N GLU A 82 6.48 -1.02 -21.72
CA GLU A 82 6.22 0.35 -22.16
C GLU A 82 6.75 1.38 -21.16
N LEU A 83 6.70 1.07 -19.86
CA LEU A 83 7.25 1.95 -18.84
C LEU A 83 8.75 1.74 -18.66
N THR A 84 9.25 0.51 -18.68
CA THR A 84 10.69 0.25 -18.48
C THR A 84 11.55 0.65 -19.68
N SER A 85 10.98 0.72 -20.88
CA SER A 85 11.67 1.21 -22.09
C SER A 85 11.68 2.73 -22.18
N ALA A 86 10.70 3.42 -21.59
CA ALA A 86 10.60 4.88 -21.60
C ALA A 86 11.22 5.56 -20.37
N PHE A 87 11.30 4.86 -19.24
CA PHE A 87 11.73 5.43 -17.95
C PHE A 87 12.71 4.51 -17.22
N HIS A 88 13.58 5.12 -16.42
CA HIS A 88 14.59 4.41 -15.64
C HIS A 88 14.11 4.23 -14.19
N PHE A 89 13.31 3.19 -13.97
CA PHE A 89 12.89 2.78 -12.64
C PHE A 89 13.92 1.86 -11.97
N ALA A 90 14.12 2.05 -10.67
CA ALA A 90 14.89 1.17 -9.80
C ALA A 90 14.05 0.78 -8.57
N PRO A 91 14.27 -0.40 -7.97
CA PRO A 91 13.57 -0.79 -6.74
C PRO A 91 14.13 -0.02 -5.54
N GLU A 92 13.26 0.62 -4.75
CA GLU A 92 13.64 1.44 -3.59
C GLU A 92 12.60 1.33 -2.47
N LEU A 93 13.05 1.25 -1.21
CA LEU A 93 12.17 1.39 -0.04
C LEU A 93 11.95 2.89 0.19
N MET A 94 10.70 3.32 0.17
CA MET A 94 10.38 4.76 0.13
C MET A 94 9.99 5.32 1.49
N LEU A 95 9.26 4.55 2.30
CA LEU A 95 8.79 4.97 3.61
C LEU A 95 9.43 4.10 4.71
N PRO A 96 9.77 4.68 5.87
CA PRO A 96 10.30 3.90 7.00
C PRO A 96 9.31 2.82 7.44
N GLY A 97 9.77 1.55 7.49
CA GLY A 97 8.93 0.40 7.82
C GLY A 97 8.25 -0.29 6.63
N ASP A 98 8.48 0.17 5.39
CA ASP A 98 8.00 -0.57 4.22
C ASP A 98 8.65 -1.96 4.12
N ILE A 99 7.84 -2.98 3.89
CA ILE A 99 8.28 -4.38 3.72
C ILE A 99 8.63 -4.73 2.28
N ALA A 100 8.27 -3.86 1.34
CA ALA A 100 8.35 -4.08 -0.09
C ALA A 100 8.86 -2.83 -0.80
N PRO A 101 9.86 -2.95 -1.69
CA PRO A 101 10.29 -1.81 -2.49
C PRO A 101 9.22 -1.40 -3.50
N TYR A 102 9.23 -0.13 -3.88
CA TYR A 102 8.51 0.42 -5.01
C TYR A 102 9.44 0.53 -6.21
N TRP A 103 8.88 0.46 -7.41
CA TRP A 103 9.61 0.98 -8.57
C TRP A 103 9.64 2.50 -8.47
N SER A 104 10.82 3.08 -8.25
CA SER A 104 11.03 4.51 -8.09
C SER A 104 11.90 5.09 -9.21
N MET A 105 11.69 6.35 -9.53
CA MET A 105 12.57 7.13 -10.41
C MET A 105 12.69 8.55 -9.85
N PRO A 106 13.91 9.12 -9.76
CA PRO A 106 14.09 10.51 -9.34
C PRO A 106 13.46 11.48 -10.35
N VAL A 107 12.85 12.54 -9.83
CA VAL A 107 12.29 13.63 -10.62
C VAL A 107 12.61 14.98 -9.98
N GLN A 108 12.44 16.06 -10.74
CA GLN A 108 12.53 17.39 -10.17
C GLN A 108 11.46 17.57 -9.09
N ALA A 109 11.89 18.02 -7.91
CA ALA A 109 10.99 18.28 -6.81
C ALA A 109 10.03 19.42 -7.13
N GLN A 110 8.74 19.12 -7.07
CA GLN A 110 7.66 20.07 -6.91
C GLN A 110 7.24 20.05 -5.43
N PRO A 111 7.50 21.13 -4.66
CA PRO A 111 7.12 21.18 -3.26
C PRO A 111 5.61 21.01 -3.09
N ILE A 112 5.22 20.13 -2.17
CA ILE A 112 3.84 19.94 -1.73
C ILE A 112 3.84 20.09 -0.21
N PRO A 113 2.91 20.87 0.37
CA PRO A 113 2.76 20.96 1.82
C PRO A 113 2.56 19.58 2.45
N ALA A 114 3.36 19.25 3.46
CA ALA A 114 3.18 18.03 4.25
C ALA A 114 2.14 18.25 5.34
N PRO A 115 1.36 17.23 5.75
CA PRO A 115 0.59 17.32 6.99
C PRO A 115 1.52 17.60 8.17
N ALA A 116 1.00 18.26 9.19
CA ALA A 116 1.77 18.68 10.36
C ALA A 116 1.01 18.41 11.66
N LEU A 117 1.76 18.29 12.75
CA LEU A 117 1.22 18.42 14.10
C LEU A 117 1.47 19.85 14.58
N GLU A 118 0.41 20.59 14.81
CA GLU A 118 0.42 21.94 15.36
C GLU A 118 0.14 21.90 16.87
N GLU A 119 0.47 22.99 17.57
CA GLU A 119 0.25 23.13 19.02
C GLU A 119 0.82 21.95 19.84
N LEU A 120 1.88 21.33 19.33
CA LEU A 120 2.50 20.15 19.92
C LEU A 120 3.05 20.48 21.30
N THR A 121 2.54 19.78 22.31
CA THR A 121 3.04 19.81 23.68
C THR A 121 3.38 18.40 24.13
N VAL A 122 4.53 18.25 24.78
CA VAL A 122 5.00 16.98 25.35
C VAL A 122 5.33 17.23 26.81
N THR A 123 4.55 16.65 27.72
CA THR A 123 4.68 16.84 29.16
C THR A 123 5.11 15.53 29.85
N PRO A 124 5.97 15.57 30.87
CA PRO A 124 6.29 14.36 31.64
C PRO A 124 5.08 13.91 32.46
N THR A 125 4.87 12.60 32.56
CA THR A 125 3.84 12.01 33.43
C THR A 125 4.44 11.58 34.77
N SER A 126 3.60 11.48 35.80
CA SER A 126 4.01 11.01 37.14
C SER A 126 4.49 9.55 37.16
N SER A 127 4.12 8.75 36.16
CA SER A 127 4.54 7.36 35.97
C SER A 127 5.89 7.22 35.24
N GLY A 128 6.56 8.31 34.87
CA GLY A 128 7.85 8.30 34.18
C GLY A 128 7.76 8.20 32.65
N GLY A 129 6.55 8.33 32.08
CA GLY A 129 6.31 8.48 30.65
C GLY A 129 6.20 9.94 30.23
N ARG A 130 5.69 10.17 29.03
CA ARG A 130 5.32 11.49 28.51
C ARG A 130 3.92 11.47 27.95
N GLU A 131 3.22 12.59 28.01
CA GLU A 131 1.93 12.81 27.39
C GLU A 131 2.11 13.80 26.25
N LEU A 132 1.70 13.42 25.05
CA LEU A 132 1.71 14.26 23.86
C LEU A 132 0.30 14.76 23.61
N HIS A 133 0.17 16.05 23.34
CA HIS A 133 -1.05 16.68 22.80
C HIS A 133 -0.68 17.51 21.58
N ALA A 134 -1.45 17.40 20.51
CA ALA A 134 -1.27 18.17 19.29
C ALA A 134 -2.59 18.31 18.51
N SER A 135 -2.66 19.27 17.60
CA SER A 135 -3.71 19.37 16.58
C SER A 135 -3.16 18.95 15.22
N LEU A 136 -3.92 18.14 14.48
CA LEU A 136 -3.53 17.64 13.17
C LEU A 136 -3.90 18.67 12.10
N HIS A 137 -2.93 19.17 11.36
CA HIS A 137 -3.16 19.99 10.17
C HIS A 137 -2.93 19.18 8.90
N SER A 138 -3.97 19.05 8.08
CA SER A 138 -3.96 18.16 6.92
C SER A 138 -3.14 18.68 5.74
N ASN A 139 -3.02 20.01 5.63
CA ASN A 139 -2.37 20.67 4.49
C ASN A 139 -2.86 20.17 3.12
N GLY A 140 -4.16 19.83 3.04
CA GLY A 140 -4.82 19.34 1.82
C GLY A 140 -4.71 17.83 1.60
N ALA A 141 -4.00 17.09 2.45
CA ALA A 141 -4.00 15.63 2.42
C ALA A 141 -5.37 15.07 2.80
N TYR A 142 -5.84 14.10 2.01
CA TYR A 142 -7.12 13.42 2.26
C TYR A 142 -6.96 12.21 3.20
N ARG A 143 -5.80 11.54 3.16
CA ARG A 143 -5.42 10.51 4.13
C ARG A 143 -4.12 10.92 4.78
N ILE A 144 -4.06 10.76 6.09
CA ILE A 144 -2.87 11.03 6.88
C ILE A 144 -2.52 9.78 7.68
N TYR A 145 -1.27 9.39 7.61
CA TYR A 145 -0.70 8.34 8.43
C TYR A 145 0.41 8.91 9.30
N VAL A 146 0.35 8.66 10.60
CA VAL A 146 1.49 8.89 11.49
C VAL A 146 2.09 7.53 11.81
N ARG A 147 3.31 7.28 11.31
CA ARG A 147 4.10 6.10 11.64
C ARG A 147 4.91 6.41 12.89
N ILE A 148 4.56 5.73 13.98
CA ILE A 148 5.16 5.88 15.31
C ILE A 148 6.06 4.67 15.54
N PRO A 149 7.37 4.83 15.79
CA PRO A 149 8.25 3.71 16.08
C PRO A 149 7.77 2.93 17.31
N GLU A 150 7.80 1.59 17.28
CA GLU A 150 7.46 0.76 18.45
C GLU A 150 8.30 1.12 19.69
N SER A 151 9.54 1.57 19.48
CA SER A 151 10.44 2.07 20.53
C SER A 151 9.93 3.29 21.30
N ALA A 152 8.96 4.03 20.75
CA ALA A 152 8.33 5.16 21.42
C ALA A 152 7.34 4.70 22.52
N HIS A 153 7.00 3.41 22.56
CA HIS A 153 6.06 2.83 23.53
C HIS A 153 4.75 3.62 23.62
N ALA A 154 4.17 3.97 22.47
CA ALA A 154 2.93 4.73 22.41
C ALA A 154 1.75 3.90 22.95
N ALA A 155 0.94 4.52 23.80
CA ALA A 155 -0.25 3.94 24.43
C ALA A 155 -1.36 5.00 24.52
N ASP A 156 -2.59 4.55 24.78
CA ASP A 156 -3.77 5.40 25.02
C ASP A 156 -3.97 6.52 23.98
N VAL A 157 -3.94 6.15 22.69
CA VAL A 157 -3.98 7.13 21.60
C VAL A 157 -5.40 7.54 21.33
N ARG A 158 -5.64 8.85 21.34
CA ARG A 158 -6.95 9.45 21.11
C ARG A 158 -6.87 10.41 19.95
N LEU A 159 -7.82 10.29 19.02
CA LEU A 159 -7.99 11.20 17.91
C LEU A 159 -9.45 11.68 17.90
N ASN A 160 -9.69 12.97 18.15
CA ASN A 160 -11.03 13.55 18.33
C ASN A 160 -11.90 12.76 19.33
N GLY A 161 -11.29 12.31 20.44
CA GLY A 161 -11.98 11.53 21.47
C GLY A 161 -12.25 10.06 21.12
N ALA A 162 -11.95 9.61 19.90
CA ALA A 162 -11.92 8.19 19.57
C ALA A 162 -10.64 7.56 20.12
N GLU A 163 -10.78 6.56 20.99
CA GLU A 163 -9.68 5.92 21.69
C GLU A 163 -9.24 4.63 20.98
N ALA A 164 -7.94 4.48 20.83
CA ALA A 164 -7.27 3.27 20.37
C ALA A 164 -6.08 2.98 21.29
N SER A 165 -6.05 1.77 21.86
CA SER A 165 -4.91 1.30 22.64
C SER A 165 -3.96 0.51 21.74
N TYR A 166 -2.73 1.02 21.56
CA TYR A 166 -1.70 0.27 20.83
C TYR A 166 -1.09 -0.87 21.65
N ALA A 167 -1.42 -0.98 22.94
CA ALA A 167 -1.06 -2.15 23.75
C ALA A 167 -1.82 -3.42 23.31
N ASP A 168 -2.99 -3.25 22.68
CA ASP A 168 -3.89 -4.36 22.31
C ASP A 168 -3.76 -4.78 20.83
N VAL A 169 -3.27 -3.88 19.97
CA VAL A 169 -2.90 -4.23 18.59
C VAL A 169 -1.48 -4.78 18.60
N GLY A 170 -1.37 -6.10 18.74
CA GLY A 170 -0.10 -6.82 18.64
C GLY A 170 0.71 -6.44 17.39
N LYS A 171 1.99 -6.84 17.38
CA LYS A 171 2.94 -6.53 16.29
C LYS A 171 2.32 -6.77 14.92
N SER A 172 2.37 -5.75 14.05
CA SER A 172 1.92 -5.87 12.67
C SER A 172 3.03 -6.48 11.83
N ASP A 173 2.80 -7.67 11.27
CA ASP A 173 3.71 -8.28 10.29
C ASP A 173 3.83 -7.42 9.01
N ASP A 174 2.83 -6.58 8.74
CA ASP A 174 2.75 -5.72 7.55
C ASP A 174 3.50 -4.37 7.72
N LEU A 175 3.88 -3.99 8.95
CA LEU A 175 4.61 -2.76 9.25
C LEU A 175 5.61 -2.96 10.41
N PRO A 176 6.69 -3.72 10.19
CA PRO A 176 7.60 -4.13 11.26
C PRO A 176 8.28 -2.92 11.91
N GLY A 177 8.19 -2.83 13.24
CA GLY A 177 8.86 -1.81 14.04
C GLY A 177 8.13 -0.47 14.15
N TYR A 178 6.92 -0.36 13.58
CA TYR A 178 6.07 0.83 13.70
C TYR A 178 4.63 0.46 14.01
N VAL A 179 3.96 1.34 14.75
CA VAL A 179 2.50 1.42 14.80
C VAL A 179 2.02 2.58 13.93
N MET A 180 0.82 2.45 13.36
CA MET A 180 0.29 3.42 12.42
C MET A 180 -1.04 3.98 12.92
N LEU A 181 -1.06 5.30 13.16
CA LEU A 181 -2.29 6.05 13.32
C LEU A 181 -2.76 6.52 11.96
N GLY A 182 -3.99 6.16 11.57
CA GLY A 182 -4.60 6.59 10.32
C GLY A 182 -5.74 7.57 10.56
N CYS A 183 -5.79 8.65 9.77
CA CYS A 183 -6.94 9.52 9.67
C CYS A 183 -7.32 9.70 8.19
N GLU A 184 -8.61 9.59 7.87
CA GLU A 184 -9.11 9.76 6.51
C GLU A 184 -10.27 10.76 6.45
N GLY A 185 -10.26 11.60 5.42
CA GLY A 185 -11.30 12.55 5.12
C GLY A 185 -11.08 13.94 5.74
N ARG A 186 -12.07 14.81 5.56
CA ARG A 186 -12.00 16.22 5.99
C ARG A 186 -11.97 16.42 7.50
N SER A 187 -12.39 15.42 8.27
CA SER A 187 -12.39 15.46 9.75
C SER A 187 -10.99 15.38 10.36
N CYS A 188 -9.95 15.11 9.55
CA CYS A 188 -8.57 15.09 10.00
C CYS A 188 -7.98 16.47 10.21
N ASP A 189 -8.51 17.48 9.52
CA ASP A 189 -8.03 18.84 9.66
C ASP A 189 -8.57 19.45 10.96
N GLY A 190 -7.66 19.89 11.83
CA GLY A 190 -7.96 20.34 13.19
C GLY A 190 -8.23 19.21 14.17
N ALA A 191 -7.97 17.94 13.83
CA ALA A 191 -8.25 16.84 14.73
C ALA A 191 -7.30 16.86 15.94
N GLU A 192 -7.85 16.75 17.15
CA GLU A 192 -7.07 16.71 18.38
C GLU A 192 -6.47 15.31 18.57
N LEU A 193 -5.14 15.25 18.69
CA LEU A 193 -4.36 14.05 18.95
C LEU A 193 -3.82 14.11 20.37
N SER A 194 -4.09 13.08 21.16
CA SER A 194 -3.39 12.87 22.43
C SER A 194 -2.90 11.44 22.58
N MET A 195 -1.76 11.25 23.24
CA MET A 195 -1.21 9.91 23.51
C MET A 195 -0.21 9.89 24.65
N THR A 196 -0.09 8.73 25.29
CA THR A 196 0.98 8.44 26.23
C THR A 196 2.18 7.83 25.50
N LEU A 197 3.39 8.23 25.86
CA LEU A 197 4.66 7.79 25.31
C LEU A 197 5.59 7.27 26.41
N GLY A 198 6.51 6.39 26.04
CA GLY A 198 7.64 6.02 26.88
C GLY A 198 8.64 7.17 27.09
N ALA A 199 9.66 6.93 27.91
CA ALA A 199 10.68 7.93 28.23
C ALA A 199 11.57 8.35 27.04
N ASN A 200 11.74 7.48 26.04
CA ASN A 200 12.54 7.75 24.84
C ASN A 200 11.61 7.95 23.64
N ALA A 201 11.60 9.15 23.03
CA ALA A 201 10.86 9.39 21.79
C ALA A 201 11.91 9.61 20.73
N THR A 202 11.73 8.90 19.64
CA THR A 202 12.53 9.00 18.44
C THR A 202 11.73 9.78 17.39
N ASP A 203 12.40 10.17 16.31
CA ASP A 203 11.74 10.84 15.19
C ASP A 203 10.60 9.99 14.64
N TRP A 204 9.45 10.62 14.41
CA TRP A 204 8.29 9.99 13.77
C TRP A 204 8.18 10.43 12.33
N THR A 205 7.28 9.78 11.60
CA THR A 205 6.98 10.16 10.21
C THR A 205 5.50 10.44 10.06
N ILE A 206 5.16 11.60 9.50
CA ILE A 206 3.80 11.93 9.07
C ILE A 206 3.73 11.88 7.54
N ILE A 207 2.71 11.21 7.03
CA ILE A 207 2.55 10.90 5.62
C ILE A 207 1.18 11.35 5.17
N GLY A 208 1.12 12.26 4.20
CA GLY A 208 -0.11 12.72 3.56
C GLY A 208 -0.30 12.09 2.20
N LEU A 209 -1.52 11.66 1.89
CA LEU A 209 -1.92 11.21 0.56
C LEU A 209 -3.06 12.07 0.02
N THR A 210 -2.88 12.56 -1.19
CA THR A 210 -3.86 13.38 -1.92
C THR A 210 -4.22 12.70 -3.24
N PRO A 211 -5.51 12.55 -3.59
CA PRO A 211 -5.91 12.03 -4.89
C PRO A 211 -5.38 12.91 -6.02
N GLY A 212 -4.92 12.29 -7.10
CA GLY A 212 -4.27 12.98 -8.21
C GLY A 212 -2.77 13.13 -7.97
N ALA A 213 -1.97 12.57 -8.87
CA ALA A 213 -0.53 12.75 -8.83
C ALA A 213 -0.13 14.13 -9.35
N ALA A 214 0.87 14.75 -8.70
CA ALA A 214 1.42 16.03 -9.14
C ALA A 214 2.01 15.96 -10.56
N ALA A 215 2.28 17.13 -11.15
CA ALA A 215 2.71 17.27 -12.54
C ALA A 215 3.92 16.38 -12.94
N PRO A 216 4.95 16.16 -12.08
CA PRO A 216 6.09 15.30 -12.44
C PRO A 216 5.72 13.84 -12.76
N ALA A 217 4.60 13.33 -12.22
CA ALA A 217 4.15 11.97 -12.49
C ALA A 217 3.35 11.83 -13.80
N GLN A 218 2.91 12.93 -14.41
CA GLN A 218 1.99 12.90 -15.56
C GLN A 218 2.60 12.24 -16.80
N ALA A 219 3.90 12.41 -17.01
CA ALA A 219 4.61 11.73 -18.10
C ALA A 219 4.48 10.20 -17.98
N VAL A 220 4.71 9.65 -16.79
CA VAL A 220 4.58 8.21 -16.54
C VAL A 220 3.12 7.75 -16.65
N ILE A 221 2.17 8.53 -16.13
CA ILE A 221 0.73 8.23 -16.24
C ILE A 221 0.30 8.15 -17.70
N SER A 222 0.72 9.08 -18.55
CA SER A 222 0.39 9.10 -19.97
C SER A 222 0.96 7.91 -20.76
N HIS A 223 2.03 7.30 -20.26
CA HIS A 223 2.65 6.10 -20.84
C HIS A 223 2.08 4.80 -20.25
N ARG A 224 1.11 4.87 -19.34
CA ARG A 224 0.45 3.66 -18.81
C ARG A 224 -0.21 2.91 -19.95
N PRO A 225 0.16 1.64 -20.20
CA PRO A 225 -0.45 0.88 -21.28
C PRO A 225 -1.93 0.60 -20.97
N PRO A 226 -2.79 0.42 -21.98
CA PRO A 226 -4.22 0.18 -21.80
C PRO A 226 -4.55 -1.15 -21.09
N THR A 227 -3.55 -2.02 -20.89
CA THR A 227 -3.63 -3.25 -20.09
C THR A 227 -3.40 -3.00 -18.59
N ARG A 228 -3.27 -1.73 -18.18
CA ARG A 228 -3.09 -1.29 -16.81
C ARG A 228 -4.06 -0.17 -16.48
N THR A 229 -4.57 -0.17 -15.24
CA THR A 229 -5.49 0.85 -14.76
C THR A 229 -5.14 1.30 -13.35
N ALA A 230 -5.44 2.55 -13.02
CA ALA A 230 -5.45 3.01 -11.64
C ALA A 230 -6.57 2.28 -10.89
N VAL A 231 -6.36 1.97 -9.61
CA VAL A 231 -7.35 1.33 -8.73
C VAL A 231 -7.31 1.92 -7.33
N HIS A 232 -8.38 1.71 -6.56
CA HIS A 232 -8.54 2.23 -5.20
C HIS A 232 -8.40 3.76 -5.16
N PHE A 233 -7.37 4.26 -4.49
CA PHE A 233 -7.06 5.69 -4.40
C PHE A 233 -6.46 6.28 -5.68
N GLY A 234 -6.28 5.44 -6.71
CA GLY A 234 -5.76 5.81 -8.00
C GLY A 234 -4.34 6.36 -7.95
N ASP A 235 -4.04 7.18 -8.96
CA ASP A 235 -2.81 7.96 -9.01
C ASP A 235 -2.89 9.07 -7.96
N ASN A 236 -1.82 9.26 -7.20
CA ASN A 236 -1.86 10.11 -6.02
C ASN A 236 -0.54 10.84 -5.77
N THR A 237 -0.63 11.84 -4.90
CA THR A 237 0.53 12.54 -4.36
C THR A 237 0.74 12.08 -2.92
N ILE A 238 1.93 11.60 -2.62
CA ILE A 238 2.38 11.18 -1.31
C ILE A 238 3.39 12.22 -0.82
N VAL A 239 3.15 12.78 0.36
CA VAL A 239 4.09 13.69 1.01
C VAL A 239 4.51 13.10 2.34
N LEU A 240 5.79 13.10 2.61
CA LEU A 240 6.37 12.62 3.86
C LEU A 240 7.07 13.78 4.58
N ALA A 241 6.87 13.88 5.89
CA ALA A 241 7.67 14.74 6.75
C ALA A 241 8.08 13.99 8.03
N THR A 242 9.21 14.40 8.59
CA THR A 242 9.76 13.90 9.85
C THR A 242 9.30 14.80 10.97
N LEU A 243 8.79 14.21 12.04
CA LEU A 243 8.40 14.92 13.26
C LEU A 243 9.50 14.70 14.30
N HIS A 244 10.02 15.80 14.86
CA HIS A 244 10.98 15.78 15.95
C HIS A 244 10.24 16.05 17.27
N LEU A 245 10.32 15.11 18.21
CA LEU A 245 9.62 15.13 19.50
C LEU A 245 10.57 15.28 20.69
#